data_AF-A0A2V8VHJ5-F1
#
_entry.id   AF-A0A2V8VHJ5-F1
#
_cell.length_a   1.000
_cell.length_b   1.000
_cell.length_c   1.000
_cell.angle_alpha   90.00
_cell.angle_beta   90.00
_cell.angle_gamma   90.00
#
_symmetry.space_group_name_H-M   'P 1'
#
loop_
_entity.id
_entity.type
_entity.pdbx_description
1 polymer ?
#
loop_
_entity_poly.entity_id
_entity_poly.type
_entity_poly.pdbx_seq_one_letter_code
_entity_poly.pdbx_strand_id
1 'polypeptide(L)'
;TYYLVAYLLKEPVPAIVLTAVGAWALLRPGALPRMDRAFLFLPPAFLFLAYSLYSDNLGFRYMIPALPFLHLVGGAGLAFLLKEGGAWRRVCAALLSVWMAMAGTAIYPDHLSYFNEAACASTAPSQVRLDGGWYCGPTWLDDSNVDWGQGAKQLKSWLLAHPPQQPLRLGYFGSMGPDQYGIEALAVRVDDLQRTPAPGLYALSAHILARAIGTLRGQFGNGPGNWLLHARPVAVVGHAYYIYDIPQSPVR
;
A
#
# COMPACT_ATOMS: atom_id res chain seq x y z
N THR A 1 -1.74 7.27 -15.72
CA THR A 1 -0.47 6.84 -15.08
C THR A 1 -0.67 6.29 -13.67
N TYR A 2 -1.51 6.93 -12.84
CA TYR A 2 -1.76 6.51 -11.45
C TYR A 2 -2.13 5.04 -11.28
N TYR A 3 -3.18 4.54 -11.95
CA TYR A 3 -3.66 3.17 -11.73
C TYR A 3 -2.68 2.08 -12.16
N LEU A 4 -1.84 2.36 -13.16
CA LEU A 4 -0.76 1.43 -13.53
C LEU A 4 0.27 1.34 -12.41
N VAL A 5 0.68 2.49 -11.86
CA VAL A 5 1.59 2.53 -10.70
C VAL A 5 0.94 1.85 -9.49
N ALA A 6 -0.32 2.13 -9.21
CA ALA A 6 -1.06 1.50 -8.13
C ALA A 6 -1.10 -0.03 -8.28
N TYR A 7 -1.42 -0.54 -9.48
CA TYR A 7 -1.37 -1.98 -9.75
C TYR A 7 0.02 -2.57 -9.55
N LEU A 8 1.04 -1.94 -10.11
CA LEU A 8 2.42 -2.42 -10.02
C LEU A 8 2.99 -2.41 -8.61
N LEU A 9 2.40 -1.64 -7.68
CA LEU A 9 2.84 -1.56 -6.28
C LEU A 9 1.91 -2.31 -5.32
N LYS A 10 0.63 -2.47 -5.64
CA LYS A 10 -0.38 -3.10 -4.76
C LYS A 10 -0.55 -4.59 -5.02
N GLU A 11 -0.32 -5.05 -6.25
CA GLU A 11 -0.37 -6.49 -6.52
C GLU A 11 0.95 -7.16 -6.13
N PRO A 12 0.92 -8.37 -5.53
CA PRO A 12 2.14 -9.12 -5.25
C PRO A 12 2.99 -9.29 -6.51
N VAL A 13 4.30 -9.08 -6.41
CA VAL A 13 5.25 -9.35 -7.51
C VAL A 13 5.03 -10.72 -8.18
N PRO A 14 4.82 -11.84 -7.45
CA PRO A 14 4.55 -13.12 -8.10
C PRO A 14 3.28 -13.11 -8.95
N ALA A 15 2.25 -12.35 -8.57
CA ALA A 15 1.02 -12.20 -9.36
C ALA A 15 1.31 -11.52 -10.70
N ILE A 16 2.09 -10.43 -10.66
CA ILE A 16 2.49 -9.66 -11.83
C ILE A 16 3.34 -10.53 -12.77
N VAL A 17 4.32 -11.26 -12.23
CA VAL A 17 5.19 -12.17 -13.01
C VAL A 17 4.36 -13.27 -13.65
N LEU A 18 3.50 -13.95 -12.90
CA LEU A 18 2.63 -15.00 -13.42
C LEU A 18 1.69 -14.47 -14.50
N THR A 19 1.15 -13.26 -14.33
CA THR A 19 0.30 -12.60 -15.33
C THR A 19 1.07 -12.32 -16.61
N ALA A 20 2.33 -11.87 -16.52
CA ALA A 20 3.17 -11.66 -17.69
C ALA A 20 3.49 -12.98 -18.43
N VAL A 21 3.84 -14.04 -17.69
CA VAL A 21 4.07 -15.38 -18.25
C VAL A 21 2.80 -15.94 -18.89
N GLY A 22 1.65 -15.76 -18.25
CA GLY A 22 0.35 -16.18 -18.76
C GLY A 22 -0.05 -15.43 -20.02
N ALA A 23 0.14 -14.09 -20.03
CA ALA A 23 -0.12 -13.28 -21.22
C ALA A 23 0.72 -13.76 -22.40
N TRP A 24 2.03 -13.98 -22.17
CA TRP A 24 2.91 -14.55 -23.20
C TRP A 24 2.40 -15.92 -23.67
N ALA A 25 2.07 -16.83 -22.75
CA ALA A 25 1.64 -18.19 -23.07
C ALA A 25 0.34 -18.21 -23.91
N LEU A 26 -0.60 -17.33 -23.59
CA LEU A 26 -1.93 -17.23 -24.19
C LEU A 26 -1.97 -16.43 -25.50
N LEU A 27 -0.99 -15.53 -25.72
CA LEU A 27 -0.88 -14.74 -26.94
C LEU A 27 -0.13 -15.46 -28.07
N ARG A 28 0.49 -16.61 -27.79
CA ARG A 28 1.12 -17.46 -28.82
C ARG A 28 0.11 -17.86 -29.91
N PRO A 29 0.54 -18.00 -31.19
CA PRO A 29 -0.31 -18.51 -32.24
C PRO A 29 -0.92 -19.87 -31.87
N GLY A 30 -2.25 -19.99 -31.99
CA GLY A 30 -2.98 -21.23 -31.68
C GLY A 30 -3.24 -21.50 -30.20
N ALA A 31 -2.74 -20.68 -29.26
CA ALA A 31 -2.95 -20.91 -27.83
C ALA A 31 -4.41 -20.68 -27.38
N LEU A 32 -5.09 -19.70 -27.96
CA LEU A 32 -6.50 -19.42 -27.69
C LEU A 32 -7.27 -18.94 -28.95
N PRO A 33 -8.57 -19.27 -29.05
CA PRO A 33 -9.49 -18.62 -29.98
C PRO A 33 -9.43 -17.10 -29.87
N ARG A 34 -9.74 -16.39 -30.97
CA ARG A 34 -9.72 -14.92 -30.99
C ARG A 34 -10.71 -14.32 -29.99
N MET A 35 -11.88 -14.92 -29.85
CA MET A 35 -12.95 -14.45 -28.97
C MET A 35 -12.52 -14.54 -27.50
N ASP A 36 -11.98 -15.68 -27.07
CA ASP A 36 -11.52 -15.89 -25.70
C ASP A 36 -10.39 -14.92 -25.31
N ARG A 37 -9.47 -14.64 -26.25
CA ARG A 37 -8.45 -13.60 -26.05
C ARG A 37 -9.06 -12.22 -25.87
N ALA A 38 -10.04 -11.87 -26.70
CA ALA A 38 -10.73 -10.60 -26.55
C ALA A 38 -11.44 -10.50 -25.19
N PHE A 39 -12.17 -11.54 -24.77
CA PHE A 39 -12.83 -11.58 -23.46
C PHE A 39 -11.85 -11.48 -22.29
N LEU A 40 -10.64 -12.01 -22.43
CA LEU A 40 -9.68 -12.02 -21.34
C LEU A 40 -8.90 -10.71 -21.22
N PHE A 41 -8.50 -10.11 -22.33
CA PHE A 41 -7.62 -8.94 -22.33
C PHE A 41 -8.35 -7.61 -22.55
N LEU A 42 -9.47 -7.59 -23.27
CA LEU A 42 -10.19 -6.34 -23.57
C LEU A 42 -10.80 -5.72 -22.31
N PRO A 43 -11.50 -6.45 -21.41
CA PRO A 43 -12.07 -5.84 -20.21
C PRO A 43 -11.03 -5.17 -19.29
N PRO A 44 -9.93 -5.84 -18.85
CA PRO A 44 -8.94 -5.16 -18.01
C PRO A 44 -8.26 -4.02 -18.77
N ALA A 45 -7.94 -4.16 -20.06
CA ALA A 45 -7.35 -3.06 -20.84
C ALA A 45 -8.28 -1.84 -20.92
N PHE A 46 -9.57 -2.07 -21.18
CA PHE A 46 -10.59 -1.03 -21.21
C PHE A 46 -10.74 -0.34 -19.87
N LEU A 47 -10.84 -1.09 -18.76
CA LEU A 47 -10.96 -0.52 -17.42
C LEU A 47 -9.74 0.32 -17.06
N PHE A 48 -8.53 -0.19 -17.29
CA PHE A 48 -7.29 0.57 -17.04
C PHE A 48 -7.25 1.87 -17.85
N LEU A 49 -7.63 1.83 -19.13
CA LEU A 49 -7.66 3.01 -19.98
C LEU A 49 -8.74 4.00 -19.54
N ALA A 50 -9.97 3.54 -19.35
CA ALA A 50 -11.10 4.37 -18.97
C ALA A 50 -10.84 5.10 -17.64
N TYR A 51 -10.46 4.36 -16.59
CA TYR A 51 -10.17 4.98 -15.30
C TYR A 51 -8.95 5.92 -15.38
N SER A 52 -7.89 5.55 -16.10
CA SER A 52 -6.72 6.42 -16.28
C SER A 52 -7.03 7.74 -16.98
N LEU A 53 -8.09 7.81 -17.79
CA LEU A 53 -8.49 9.00 -18.53
C LEU A 53 -9.57 9.83 -17.83
N TYR A 54 -10.49 9.16 -17.13
CA TYR A 54 -11.75 9.78 -16.70
C TYR A 54 -11.98 9.79 -15.19
N SER A 55 -11.06 9.27 -14.37
CA SER A 55 -11.29 9.12 -12.93
C SER A 55 -10.27 9.81 -12.06
N ASP A 56 -10.75 10.24 -10.89
CA ASP A 56 -9.92 10.81 -9.84
C ASP A 56 -9.05 9.73 -9.19
N ASN A 57 -7.86 10.12 -8.73
CA ASN A 57 -6.88 9.23 -8.12
C ASN A 57 -7.25 8.81 -6.69
N LEU A 58 -8.42 8.18 -6.53
CA LEU A 58 -9.04 7.77 -5.26
C LEU A 58 -8.71 6.32 -4.89
N GLY A 59 -7.53 5.84 -5.27
CA GLY A 59 -7.01 4.54 -4.87
C GLY A 59 -7.32 3.35 -5.77
N PHE A 60 -6.71 2.23 -5.41
CA PHE A 60 -6.66 0.99 -6.19
C PHE A 60 -8.02 0.32 -6.41
N ARG A 61 -9.07 0.73 -5.67
CA ARG A 61 -10.42 0.14 -5.73
C ARG A 61 -11.03 0.10 -7.13
N TYR A 62 -10.72 1.06 -8.01
CA TYR A 62 -11.22 1.04 -9.39
C TYR A 62 -10.61 -0.07 -10.24
N MET A 63 -9.47 -0.63 -9.83
CA MET A 63 -8.84 -1.76 -10.53
C MET A 63 -9.41 -3.11 -10.10
N ILE A 64 -10.14 -3.20 -8.99
CA ILE A 64 -10.72 -4.47 -8.49
C ILE A 64 -11.49 -5.24 -9.58
N PRO A 65 -12.33 -4.61 -10.42
CA PRO A 65 -13.04 -5.34 -11.48
C PRO A 65 -12.13 -5.92 -12.58
N ALA A 66 -10.90 -5.41 -12.73
CA ALA A 66 -9.92 -5.97 -13.67
C ALA A 66 -9.18 -7.18 -13.09
N LEU A 67 -9.11 -7.32 -11.76
CA LEU A 67 -8.31 -8.35 -11.09
C LEU A 67 -8.71 -9.78 -11.44
N PRO A 68 -10.00 -10.18 -11.54
CA PRO A 68 -10.35 -11.55 -11.90
C PRO A 68 -9.74 -11.99 -13.24
N PHE A 69 -9.71 -11.10 -14.23
CA PHE A 69 -9.12 -11.37 -15.55
C PHE A 69 -7.60 -11.54 -15.45
N LEU A 70 -6.93 -10.63 -14.73
CA LEU A 70 -5.49 -10.68 -14.53
C LEU A 70 -5.07 -11.94 -13.75
N HIS A 71 -5.83 -12.33 -12.74
CA HIS A 71 -5.60 -13.56 -11.99
C HIS A 71 -5.87 -14.82 -12.83
N LEU A 72 -6.86 -14.79 -13.74
CA LEU A 72 -7.08 -15.89 -14.68
C LEU A 72 -5.89 -16.04 -15.64
N VAL A 73 -5.39 -14.93 -16.18
CA VAL A 73 -4.15 -14.90 -16.98
C VAL A 73 -2.97 -15.42 -16.15
N GLY A 74 -2.82 -14.97 -14.90
CA GLY A 74 -1.78 -15.44 -13.98
C GLY A 74 -1.86 -16.94 -13.71
N GLY A 75 -3.06 -17.48 -13.53
CA GLY A 75 -3.32 -18.91 -13.41
C GLY A 75 -2.91 -19.69 -14.67
N ALA A 76 -3.16 -19.14 -15.87
CA ALA A 76 -2.66 -19.71 -17.11
C ALA A 76 -1.12 -19.70 -17.17
N GLY A 77 -0.47 -18.65 -16.65
CA GLY A 77 0.98 -18.57 -16.51
C GLY A 77 1.54 -19.66 -15.58
N LEU A 78 0.89 -19.88 -14.43
CA LEU A 78 1.25 -20.96 -13.52
C LEU A 78 1.07 -22.33 -14.18
N ALA A 79 -0.06 -22.55 -14.86
CA ALA A 79 -0.33 -23.79 -15.59
C ALA A 79 0.70 -24.04 -16.69
N PHE A 80 1.11 -23.01 -17.43
CA PHE A 80 2.16 -23.09 -18.43
C PHE A 80 3.50 -23.55 -17.81
N LEU A 81 3.92 -22.95 -16.69
CA LEU A 81 5.16 -23.33 -16.00
C LEU A 81 5.13 -24.79 -15.53
N LEU A 82 3.98 -25.28 -15.08
CA LEU A 82 3.82 -26.65 -14.57
C LEU A 82 3.75 -27.70 -15.70
N LYS A 83 3.01 -27.41 -16.77
CA LYS A 83 2.66 -28.38 -17.82
C LYS A 83 3.63 -28.41 -19.00
N GLU A 84 4.13 -27.26 -19.43
CA GLU A 84 4.98 -27.15 -20.64
C GLU A 84 6.48 -27.04 -20.30
N GLY A 85 6.87 -27.32 -19.05
CA GLY A 85 8.21 -27.06 -18.51
C GLY A 85 9.00 -28.27 -18.04
N GLY A 86 10.33 -28.15 -18.08
CA GLY A 86 11.25 -29.03 -17.35
C GLY A 86 11.25 -28.75 -15.84
N ALA A 87 12.04 -29.52 -15.08
CA ALA A 87 12.07 -29.45 -13.61
C ALA A 87 12.26 -28.02 -13.06
N TRP A 88 13.10 -27.21 -13.70
CA TRP A 88 13.35 -25.82 -13.29
C TRP A 88 12.08 -24.94 -13.30
N ARG A 89 11.18 -25.09 -14.29
CA ARG A 89 9.93 -24.30 -14.35
C ARG A 89 8.98 -24.67 -13.23
N ARG A 90 8.95 -25.95 -12.83
CA ARG A 90 8.15 -26.42 -11.70
C ARG A 90 8.68 -25.88 -10.38
N VAL A 91 10.01 -25.80 -10.23
CA VAL A 91 10.63 -25.11 -9.09
C VAL A 91 10.25 -23.63 -9.09
N CYS A 92 10.34 -22.94 -10.22
CA CYS A 92 9.90 -21.53 -10.33
C CYS A 92 8.42 -21.38 -9.97
N ALA A 93 7.54 -22.25 -10.45
CA ALA A 93 6.12 -22.25 -10.11
C ALA A 93 5.88 -22.42 -8.61
N ALA A 94 6.61 -23.35 -7.96
CA ALA A 94 6.53 -23.55 -6.52
C ALA A 94 7.00 -22.31 -5.75
N LEU A 95 8.14 -21.71 -6.13
CA LEU A 95 8.67 -20.50 -5.51
C LEU A 95 7.71 -19.31 -5.64
N LEU A 96 7.14 -19.08 -6.83
CA LEU A 96 6.15 -18.01 -7.06
C LEU A 96 4.87 -18.25 -6.24
N SER A 97 4.45 -19.50 -6.08
CA SER A 97 3.27 -19.85 -5.27
C SER A 97 3.51 -19.63 -3.78
N VAL A 98 4.68 -20.02 -3.27
CA VAL A 98 5.08 -19.76 -1.88
C VAL A 98 5.19 -18.26 -1.63
N TRP A 99 5.81 -17.51 -2.55
CA TRP A 99 5.90 -16.06 -2.46
C TRP A 99 4.51 -15.40 -2.43
N MET A 100 3.60 -15.83 -3.30
CA MET A 100 2.21 -15.33 -3.27
C MET A 100 1.55 -15.59 -1.91
N ALA A 101 1.68 -16.80 -1.37
CA ALA A 101 1.12 -17.16 -0.08
C ALA A 101 1.72 -16.29 1.04
N MET A 102 3.06 -16.12 1.06
CA MET A 102 3.75 -15.27 2.02
C MET A 102 3.25 -13.82 1.95
N ALA A 103 3.14 -13.24 0.75
CA ALA A 103 2.67 -11.86 0.57
C ALA A 103 1.27 -11.65 1.17
N GLY A 104 0.37 -12.62 1.02
CA GLY A 104 -0.95 -12.59 1.64
C GLY A 104 -0.90 -12.78 3.16
N THR A 105 -0.18 -13.79 3.65
CA THR A 105 -0.20 -14.13 5.09
C THR A 105 0.60 -13.17 5.96
N ALA A 106 1.69 -12.61 5.44
CA ALA A 106 2.60 -11.79 6.23
C ALA A 106 2.04 -10.41 6.57
N ILE A 107 1.19 -9.85 5.68
CA ILE A 107 0.54 -8.55 5.93
C ILE A 107 -0.76 -8.68 6.73
N TYR A 108 -1.27 -9.90 6.96
CA TYR A 108 -2.53 -10.10 7.67
C TYR A 108 -2.48 -9.48 9.09
N PRO A 109 -3.54 -8.78 9.54
CA PRO A 109 -4.84 -8.58 8.89
C PRO A 109 -4.93 -7.31 8.01
N ASP A 110 -3.82 -6.61 7.78
CA ASP A 110 -3.78 -5.23 7.28
C ASP A 110 -3.61 -5.16 5.75
N HIS A 111 -4.36 -5.99 5.01
CA HIS A 111 -4.23 -6.12 3.56
C HIS A 111 -4.40 -4.80 2.80
N LEU A 112 -5.20 -3.85 3.33
CA LEU A 112 -5.35 -2.55 2.69
C LEU A 112 -4.02 -1.79 2.64
N SER A 113 -3.16 -1.95 3.64
CA SER A 113 -1.86 -1.28 3.74
C SER A 113 -0.74 -2.01 2.98
N TYR A 114 -1.03 -3.16 2.35
CA TYR A 114 -0.05 -3.93 1.60
C TYR A 114 0.55 -3.13 0.43
N PHE A 115 1.87 -3.14 0.30
CA PHE A 115 2.57 -2.81 -0.93
C PHE A 115 3.59 -3.90 -1.17
N ASN A 116 3.83 -4.24 -2.44
CA ASN A 116 4.86 -5.18 -2.79
C ASN A 116 6.26 -4.57 -2.62
N GLU A 117 7.28 -5.40 -2.79
CA GLU A 117 8.69 -5.07 -2.54
C GLU A 117 9.19 -3.93 -3.44
N ALA A 118 8.59 -3.72 -4.62
CA ALA A 118 8.99 -2.67 -5.55
C ALA A 118 8.79 -1.26 -4.98
N ALA A 119 7.87 -1.07 -4.03
CA ALA A 119 7.65 0.21 -3.38
C ALA A 119 8.91 0.74 -2.65
N CYS A 120 9.75 -0.16 -2.13
CA CYS A 120 10.98 0.20 -1.44
C CYS A 120 12.25 -0.01 -2.29
N ALA A 121 12.16 -0.66 -3.45
CA ALA A 121 13.31 -1.17 -4.20
C ALA A 121 14.32 -0.09 -4.65
N SER A 122 13.89 1.15 -4.88
CA SER A 122 14.78 2.25 -5.32
C SER A 122 15.17 3.22 -4.20
N THR A 123 14.37 3.31 -3.13
CA THR A 123 14.50 4.36 -2.11
C THR A 123 15.01 3.84 -0.78
N ALA A 124 14.56 2.66 -0.36
CA ALA A 124 14.95 2.07 0.92
C ALA A 124 14.86 0.52 0.89
N PRO A 125 15.71 -0.18 0.12
CA PRO A 125 15.65 -1.64 -0.02
C PRO A 125 15.74 -2.39 1.32
N SER A 126 16.45 -1.82 2.30
CA SER A 126 16.58 -2.37 3.65
C SER A 126 15.28 -2.36 4.46
N GLN A 127 14.23 -1.69 3.98
CA GLN A 127 12.90 -1.67 4.60
C GLN A 127 11.97 -2.76 4.05
N VAL A 128 12.37 -3.48 3.00
CA VAL A 128 11.61 -4.63 2.51
C VAL A 128 11.64 -5.74 3.56
N ARG A 129 10.46 -6.27 3.87
CA ARG A 129 10.23 -7.32 4.87
C ARG A 129 9.32 -8.41 4.28
N LEU A 130 8.96 -9.41 5.08
CA LEU A 130 8.09 -10.51 4.63
C LEU A 130 6.68 -10.03 4.24
N ASP A 131 6.24 -8.93 4.85
CA ASP A 131 4.99 -8.21 4.58
C ASP A 131 5.10 -7.23 3.39
N GLY A 132 6.19 -7.34 2.60
CA GLY A 132 6.42 -6.58 1.38
C GLY A 132 7.16 -5.26 1.61
N GLY A 133 6.77 -4.24 0.84
CA GLY A 133 7.32 -2.88 0.85
C GLY A 133 6.36 -1.83 1.44
N TRP A 134 5.42 -2.25 2.30
CA TRP A 134 4.38 -1.38 2.87
C TRP A 134 4.94 -0.12 3.51
N TYR A 135 6.11 -0.18 4.15
CA TYR A 135 6.73 0.94 4.85
C TYR A 135 6.98 2.14 3.91
N CYS A 136 7.33 1.87 2.65
CA CYS A 136 7.55 2.89 1.64
C CYS A 136 6.28 3.26 0.86
N GLY A 137 5.20 2.49 1.01
CA GLY A 137 3.92 2.68 0.31
C GLY A 137 3.35 4.10 0.40
N PRO A 138 3.29 4.72 1.61
CA PRO A 138 2.82 6.10 1.78
C PRO A 138 3.66 7.17 1.06
N THR A 139 4.83 6.84 0.52
CA THR A 139 5.60 7.76 -0.34
C THR A 139 5.13 7.77 -1.79
N TRP A 140 4.34 6.77 -2.19
CA TRP A 140 3.81 6.58 -3.54
C TRP A 140 2.32 6.90 -3.64
N LEU A 141 1.53 6.40 -2.69
CA LEU A 141 0.07 6.46 -2.72
C LEU A 141 -0.45 6.85 -1.33
N ASP A 142 -1.53 7.62 -1.31
CA ASP A 142 -2.29 8.00 -0.12
C ASP A 142 -3.72 7.41 -0.20
N ASP A 143 -4.61 7.90 0.67
CA ASP A 143 -6.07 7.60 0.64
C ASP A 143 -6.32 6.11 0.94
N SER A 144 -7.39 5.57 0.38
CA SER A 144 -7.81 4.17 0.39
C SER A 144 -6.76 3.17 -0.15
N ASN A 145 -5.54 3.60 -0.51
CA ASN A 145 -4.43 2.68 -0.73
C ASN A 145 -3.67 2.31 0.54
N VAL A 146 -3.80 3.07 1.62
CA VAL A 146 -2.95 2.94 2.82
C VAL A 146 -3.76 2.81 4.11
N ASP A 147 -4.83 3.59 4.24
CA ASP A 147 -5.73 3.55 5.39
C ASP A 147 -7.09 4.10 4.98
N TRP A 148 -8.15 3.60 5.61
CA TRP A 148 -9.49 4.15 5.49
C TRP A 148 -10.26 4.09 6.82
N GLY A 149 -9.52 4.00 7.92
CA GLY A 149 -10.03 3.96 9.28
C GLY A 149 -10.04 2.58 9.91
N GLN A 150 -9.70 1.51 9.17
CA GLN A 150 -9.70 0.14 9.70
C GLN A 150 -8.65 -0.08 10.80
N GLY A 151 -7.51 0.63 10.71
CA GLY A 151 -6.44 0.56 11.72
C GLY A 151 -6.82 1.17 13.08
N ALA A 152 -7.95 1.90 13.17
CA ALA A 152 -8.40 2.52 14.41
C ALA A 152 -8.61 1.51 15.55
N LYS A 153 -9.05 0.28 15.22
CA LYS A 153 -9.21 -0.78 16.22
C LYS A 153 -7.87 -1.19 16.86
N GLN A 154 -6.84 -1.38 16.03
CA GLN A 154 -5.49 -1.69 16.50
C GLN A 154 -4.87 -0.50 17.23
N LEU A 155 -5.11 0.73 16.76
CA LEU A 155 -4.70 1.94 17.46
C LEU A 155 -5.33 2.01 18.86
N LYS A 156 -6.63 1.73 19.00
CA LYS A 156 -7.29 1.67 20.31
C LYS A 156 -6.63 0.64 21.22
N SER A 157 -6.37 -0.56 20.73
CA SER A 157 -5.65 -1.59 21.50
C SER A 157 -4.26 -1.14 21.93
N TRP A 158 -3.53 -0.48 21.03
CA TRP A 158 -2.20 0.06 21.34
C TRP A 158 -2.24 1.16 22.41
N LEU A 159 -3.21 2.07 22.34
CA LEU A 159 -3.42 3.15 23.33
C LEU A 159 -3.81 2.61 24.71
N LEU A 160 -4.54 1.49 24.78
CA LEU A 160 -4.84 0.83 26.05
C LEU A 160 -3.57 0.25 26.70
N ALA A 161 -2.66 -0.30 25.89
CA ALA A 161 -1.37 -0.79 26.36
C ALA A 161 -0.36 0.34 26.65
N HIS A 162 -0.52 1.50 26.01
CA HIS A 162 0.35 2.67 26.14
C HIS A 162 -0.47 3.93 26.41
N PRO A 163 -1.04 4.09 27.62
CA PRO A 163 -1.88 5.24 27.93
C PRO A 163 -1.09 6.55 27.79
N PRO A 164 -1.57 7.52 27.00
CA PRO A 164 -0.85 8.76 26.80
C PRO A 164 -0.95 9.65 28.06
N GLN A 165 0.13 10.37 28.36
CA GLN A 165 0.17 11.30 29.51
C GLN A 165 -0.55 12.63 29.24
N GLN A 166 -0.83 12.92 27.98
CA GLN A 166 -1.52 14.11 27.48
C GLN A 166 -2.59 13.67 26.48
N PRO A 167 -3.59 14.52 26.15
CA PRO A 167 -4.55 14.20 25.11
C PRO A 167 -3.86 13.81 23.80
N LEU A 168 -4.24 12.66 23.25
CA LEU A 168 -3.72 12.18 21.97
C LEU A 168 -4.02 13.20 20.87
N ARG A 169 -3.05 13.45 20.00
CA ARG A 169 -3.23 14.25 18.78
C ARG A 169 -3.35 13.32 17.58
N LEU A 170 -4.49 13.31 16.92
CA LEU A 170 -4.84 12.28 15.93
C LEU A 170 -5.05 12.87 14.55
N GLY A 171 -4.20 12.47 13.61
CA GLY A 171 -4.39 12.66 12.18
C GLY A 171 -5.21 11.51 11.62
N TYR A 172 -6.53 11.64 11.57
CA TYR A 172 -7.46 10.56 11.22
C TYR A 172 -7.93 10.64 9.76
N PHE A 173 -7.99 9.49 9.08
CA PHE A 173 -8.61 9.35 7.77
C PHE A 173 -9.50 8.11 7.73
N GLY A 174 -10.79 8.29 8.03
CA GLY A 174 -11.78 7.24 7.99
C GLY A 174 -13.20 7.80 7.95
N SER A 175 -14.15 6.93 7.60
CA SER A 175 -15.56 7.34 7.42
C SER A 175 -16.34 7.43 8.73
N MET A 176 -15.88 6.72 9.78
CA MET A 176 -16.50 6.67 11.11
C MET A 176 -15.69 7.51 12.08
N GLY A 177 -16.32 8.21 13.02
CA GLY A 177 -15.59 9.03 13.98
C GLY A 177 -14.66 8.21 14.87
N PRO A 178 -13.46 8.72 15.24
CA PRO A 178 -12.55 7.99 16.13
C PRO A 178 -13.16 7.71 17.52
N ASP A 179 -14.09 8.55 17.97
CA ASP A 179 -14.91 8.39 19.18
C ASP A 179 -15.74 7.10 19.15
N GLN A 180 -16.21 6.68 17.97
CA GLN A 180 -16.97 5.43 17.80
C GLN A 180 -16.09 4.18 17.98
N TYR A 181 -14.77 4.34 17.91
CA TYR A 181 -13.78 3.32 18.30
C TYR A 181 -13.29 3.50 19.75
N GLY A 182 -13.88 4.43 20.50
CA GLY A 182 -13.49 4.79 21.86
C GLY A 182 -12.16 5.54 21.93
N ILE A 183 -11.77 6.25 20.87
CA ILE A 183 -10.55 7.06 20.84
C ILE A 183 -10.93 8.53 20.99
N GLU A 184 -10.65 9.08 22.17
CA GLU A 184 -10.74 10.51 22.42
C GLU A 184 -9.40 11.17 22.07
N ALA A 185 -9.44 12.12 21.13
CA ALA A 185 -8.24 12.78 20.62
C ALA A 185 -8.53 14.19 20.11
N LEU A 186 -7.50 15.03 20.12
CA LEU A 186 -7.49 16.31 19.45
C LEU A 186 -7.17 16.08 17.96
N ALA A 187 -8.04 16.57 17.08
CA ALA A 187 -7.85 16.42 15.64
C ALA A 187 -6.58 17.14 15.15
N VAL A 188 -5.84 16.48 14.26
CA VAL A 188 -4.69 17.04 13.56
C VAL A 188 -4.94 17.00 12.07
N ARG A 189 -4.80 18.14 11.41
CA ARG A 189 -4.90 18.26 9.95
C ARG A 189 -3.50 18.34 9.35
N VAL A 190 -3.42 18.14 8.04
CA VAL A 190 -2.17 18.28 7.28
C VAL A 190 -1.56 19.68 7.49
N ASP A 191 -2.38 20.72 7.58
CA ASP A 191 -1.92 22.10 7.78
C ASP A 191 -1.23 22.32 9.13
N ASP A 192 -1.63 21.57 10.16
CA ASP A 192 -1.01 21.63 11.49
C ASP A 192 0.42 21.03 11.50
N LEU A 193 0.76 20.24 10.48
CA LEU A 193 2.02 19.51 10.35
C LEU A 193 3.03 20.20 9.40
N GLN A 194 2.69 21.38 8.86
CA GLN A 194 3.58 22.13 7.96
C GLN A 194 4.87 22.61 8.63
N ARG A 195 4.95 22.52 9.96
CA ARG A 195 6.16 22.68 10.78
C ARG A 195 6.14 21.63 11.89
N THR A 196 7.27 21.43 12.56
CA THR A 196 7.31 20.56 13.75
C THR A 196 6.29 21.08 14.77
N PRO A 197 5.31 20.25 15.17
CA PRO A 197 4.22 20.71 16.00
C PRO A 197 4.64 20.75 17.48
N ALA A 198 3.74 21.22 18.35
CA ALA A 198 4.00 21.30 19.78
C ALA A 198 4.31 19.90 20.37
N PRO A 199 5.10 19.82 21.45
CA PRO A 199 5.42 18.56 22.11
C PRO A 199 4.17 17.75 22.48
N GLY A 200 4.30 16.42 22.45
CA GLY A 200 3.24 15.48 22.78
C GLY A 200 3.18 14.28 21.85
N LEU A 201 2.18 13.42 22.09
CA LEU A 201 1.99 12.19 21.35
C LEU A 201 1.05 12.40 20.16
N TYR A 202 1.53 12.05 18.96
CA TYR A 202 0.77 12.11 17.71
C TYR A 202 0.59 10.71 17.16
N ALA A 203 -0.64 10.37 16.78
CA ALA A 203 -0.93 9.23 15.92
C ALA A 203 -1.40 9.75 14.57
N LEU A 204 -0.63 9.49 13.51
CA LEU A 204 -0.95 9.94 12.17
C LEU A 204 -1.30 8.72 11.31
N SER A 205 -2.52 8.70 10.75
CA SER A 205 -2.85 7.75 9.69
C SER A 205 -1.88 7.92 8.52
N ALA A 206 -1.62 6.82 7.82
CA ALA A 206 -0.72 6.77 6.68
C ALA A 206 -1.15 7.73 5.58
N HIS A 207 -2.46 7.97 5.42
CA HIS A 207 -2.98 9.00 4.52
C HIS A 207 -2.53 10.40 4.96
N ILE A 208 -2.79 10.80 6.21
CA ILE A 208 -2.39 12.13 6.69
C ILE A 208 -0.88 12.32 6.61
N LEU A 209 -0.11 11.28 6.95
CA LEU A 209 1.34 11.28 6.82
C LEU A 209 1.80 11.48 5.37
N ALA A 210 1.25 10.71 4.42
CA ALA A 210 1.57 10.81 3.00
C ALA A 210 1.28 12.22 2.45
N ARG A 211 0.09 12.76 2.77
CA ARG A 211 -0.29 14.12 2.37
C ARG A 211 0.65 15.17 2.95
N ALA A 212 0.98 15.07 4.24
CA ALA A 212 1.84 16.03 4.93
C ALA A 212 3.28 15.99 4.38
N ILE A 213 3.85 14.79 4.16
CA ILE A 213 5.16 14.63 3.51
C ILE A 213 5.14 15.23 2.10
N GLY A 214 4.07 15.00 1.33
CA GLY A 214 3.89 15.55 -0.01
C GLY A 214 3.84 17.09 0.00
N THR A 215 3.05 17.68 0.87
CA THR A 215 2.97 19.14 1.06
C THR A 215 4.32 19.73 1.46
N LEU A 216 4.99 19.14 2.45
CA LEU A 216 6.31 19.57 2.89
C LEU A 216 7.38 19.40 1.81
N ARG A 217 7.26 18.37 0.96
CA ARG A 217 8.18 18.17 -0.17
C ARG A 217 8.02 19.28 -1.22
N GLY A 218 6.81 19.77 -1.45
CA GLY A 218 6.58 20.93 -2.31
C GLY A 218 7.24 22.21 -1.78
N GLN A 219 7.28 22.38 -0.45
CA GLN A 219 7.83 23.58 0.19
C GLN A 219 9.35 23.52 0.44
N PHE A 220 9.85 22.36 0.89
CA PHE A 220 11.21 22.20 1.41
C PHE A 220 12.00 21.09 0.72
N GLY A 221 11.43 20.42 -0.28
CA GLY A 221 12.03 19.23 -0.89
C GLY A 221 12.25 18.11 0.13
N ASN A 222 13.44 17.51 0.08
CA ASN A 222 13.89 16.52 1.08
C ASN A 222 14.75 17.17 2.19
N GLY A 223 14.78 18.50 2.27
CA GLY A 223 15.54 19.24 3.28
C GLY A 223 14.98 19.08 4.70
N PRO A 224 15.63 19.69 5.70
CA PRO A 224 15.26 19.54 7.12
C PRO A 224 13.87 20.11 7.45
N GLY A 225 13.35 21.04 6.65
CA GLY A 225 11.98 21.56 6.79
C GLY A 225 10.90 20.49 6.56
N ASN A 226 11.21 19.43 5.80
CA ASN A 226 10.35 18.26 5.69
C ASN A 226 10.58 17.32 6.88
N TRP A 227 10.26 17.79 8.07
CA TRP A 227 10.59 17.13 9.33
C TRP A 227 10.02 15.70 9.40
N LEU A 228 8.85 15.44 8.79
CA LEU A 228 8.23 14.10 8.75
C LEU A 228 9.05 13.06 7.97
N LEU A 229 9.85 13.47 6.98
CA LEU A 229 10.79 12.55 6.31
C LEU A 229 11.94 12.11 7.21
N HIS A 230 12.30 12.95 8.19
CA HIS A 230 13.47 12.74 9.05
C HIS A 230 13.11 12.24 10.44
N ALA A 231 11.88 12.49 10.88
CA ALA A 231 11.35 12.01 12.14
C ALA A 231 11.10 10.50 12.07
N ARG A 232 11.61 9.77 13.06
CA ARG A 232 11.33 8.34 13.21
C ARG A 232 10.11 8.14 14.10
N PRO A 233 9.08 7.40 13.64
CA PRO A 233 7.98 7.02 14.53
C PRO A 233 8.51 6.11 15.64
N VAL A 234 7.96 6.25 16.85
CA VAL A 234 8.25 5.38 18.00
C VAL A 234 7.55 4.02 17.87
N ALA A 235 6.46 3.98 17.11
CA ALA A 235 5.74 2.77 16.77
C ALA A 235 4.98 2.95 15.45
N VAL A 236 4.72 1.84 14.75
CA VAL A 236 3.73 1.80 13.67
C VAL A 236 2.68 0.77 14.04
N VAL A 237 1.41 1.16 14.04
CA VAL A 237 0.29 0.35 14.49
C VAL A 237 -0.58 -0.01 13.29
N GLY A 238 -0.79 -1.31 13.08
CA GLY A 238 -1.70 -1.82 12.05
C GLY A 238 -1.30 -1.48 10.62
N HIS A 239 0.01 -1.28 10.35
CA HIS A 239 0.54 -0.82 9.06
C HIS A 239 -0.05 0.52 8.56
N ALA A 240 -0.80 1.23 9.41
CA ALA A 240 -1.65 2.34 9.03
C ALA A 240 -1.46 3.58 9.92
N TYR A 241 -1.03 3.43 11.18
CA TYR A 241 -0.85 4.57 12.09
C TYR A 241 0.61 4.70 12.54
N TYR A 242 1.19 5.86 12.27
CA TYR A 242 2.55 6.20 12.66
C TYR A 242 2.51 7.03 13.94
N ILE A 243 3.12 6.50 15.00
CA ILE A 243 3.14 7.14 16.32
C ILE A 243 4.41 7.96 16.45
N TYR A 244 4.27 9.25 16.77
CA TYR A 244 5.38 10.16 17.02
C TYR A 244 5.27 10.71 18.44
N ASP A 245 6.35 10.59 19.20
CA ASP A 245 6.51 11.29 20.47
C ASP A 245 7.41 12.50 20.24
N ILE A 246 6.80 13.69 20.18
CA ILE A 246 7.52 14.93 19.92
C ILE A 246 8.04 15.46 21.26
N PRO A 247 9.37 15.48 21.48
CA PRO A 247 9.91 15.86 22.78
C PRO A 247 9.69 17.35 23.05
N GLN A 248 9.61 17.70 24.33
CA GLN A 248 9.77 19.09 24.74
C GLN A 248 11.17 19.55 24.32
N SER A 249 11.25 20.60 23.50
CA SER A 249 12.55 21.25 23.28
C SER A 249 13.08 21.69 24.64
N PRO A 250 14.38 21.48 24.95
CA PRO A 250 14.95 22.00 26.17
C PRO A 250 14.66 23.50 26.20
N VAL A 251 14.02 23.98 27.28
CA VAL A 251 13.90 25.41 27.54
C VAL A 251 15.32 25.96 27.52
N ARG A 252 15.64 26.78 26.51
CA ARG A 252 16.89 27.53 26.45
C ARG A 252 16.84 28.69 27.43
#